data_AF-A0A8S0FU74-F1
#
_entry.id   AF-A0A8S0FU74-F1
#
_cell.length_a   1.000
_cell.length_b   1.000
_cell.length_c   1.000
_cell.angle_alpha   90.00
_cell.angle_beta   90.00
_cell.angle_gamma   90.00
#
_symmetry.space_group_name_H-M   'P 1'
#
loop_
_entity.id
_entity.type
_entity.pdbx_description
1 polymer ?
#
loop_
_entity_poly.entity_id
_entity_poly.type
_entity_poly.pdbx_seq_one_letter_code
_entity_poly.pdbx_strand_id
1 'polypeptide(L)'
;MIIMDGKAWKQLKRFKKFWTALDTRRGSNSQLEVALKNLGDVVSFKGYYGDTALFVYKGQYLDPVTDTETRYMPDNTMILGNTKNRGLRTYGAIQDEDALKEGISEATRYPKVWTTTGDPAVTQTMTQSAPAMVLTDADAFVVVKIA
;
A
#
# COMPACT_ATOMS: atom_id res chain seq x y z
N MET A 1 11.51 -7.41 7.96
CA MET A 1 11.25 -5.95 8.02
C MET A 1 10.11 -5.68 8.97
N ILE A 2 10.07 -4.47 9.52
CA ILE A 2 9.03 -4.01 10.43
C ILE A 2 8.45 -2.70 9.90
N ILE A 3 7.13 -2.65 9.75
CA ILE A 3 6.37 -1.46 9.38
C ILE A 3 5.52 -1.06 10.59
N MET A 4 5.54 0.21 10.96
CA MET A 4 4.81 0.73 12.11
C MET A 4 3.98 1.95 11.72
N ASP A 5 2.87 2.18 12.42
CA ASP A 5 2.20 3.47 12.39
C ASP A 5 2.97 4.52 13.21
N GLY A 6 2.52 5.78 13.13
CA GLY A 6 3.17 6.90 13.83
C GLY A 6 3.15 6.78 15.36
N LYS A 7 2.08 6.22 15.95
CA LYS A 7 1.94 6.06 17.40
C LYS A 7 2.76 4.89 17.92
N ALA A 8 2.78 3.74 17.23
CA ALA A 8 3.71 2.65 17.52
C ALA A 8 5.17 3.13 17.53
N TRP A 9 5.57 3.88 16.50
CA TRP A 9 6.91 4.48 16.44
C TRP A 9 7.18 5.42 17.61
N LYS A 10 6.19 6.25 17.99
CA LYS A 10 6.32 7.17 19.13
C LYS A 10 6.57 6.42 20.44
N GLN A 11 5.93 5.27 20.64
CA GLN A 11 6.15 4.42 21.81
C GLN A 11 7.54 3.79 21.79
N LEU A 12 7.95 3.18 20.67
CA LEU A 12 9.25 2.52 20.53
C LEU A 12 10.43 3.48 20.81
N LYS A 13 10.32 4.73 20.34
CA LYS A 13 11.33 5.77 20.58
C LYS A 13 11.55 6.14 22.05
N ARG A 14 10.65 5.77 22.97
CA ARG A 14 10.79 6.08 24.41
C ARG A 14 11.88 5.24 25.07
N PHE A 15 12.23 4.09 24.50
CA PHE A 15 13.23 3.19 25.08
C PHE A 15 14.65 3.65 24.72
N LYS A 16 15.42 4.10 25.71
CA LYS A 16 16.82 4.55 25.50
C LYS A 16 17.70 3.47 24.85
N LYS A 17 17.52 2.21 25.26
CA LYS A 17 18.26 1.06 24.69
C LYS A 17 17.98 0.81 23.21
N PHE A 18 16.80 1.20 22.73
CA PHE A 18 16.46 1.08 21.31
C PHE A 18 17.38 1.94 20.45
N TRP A 19 17.62 3.19 20.85
CA TRP A 19 18.51 4.10 20.12
C TRP A 19 19.95 3.64 20.06
N THR A 20 20.44 2.96 21.11
CA THR A 20 21.81 2.41 21.13
C THR A 20 22.01 1.29 20.11
N ALA A 21 20.94 0.54 19.80
CA ALA A 21 21.00 -0.59 18.86
C ALA A 21 20.48 -0.26 17.45
N LEU A 22 19.90 0.94 17.24
CA LEU A 22 19.41 1.38 15.94
C LEU A 22 20.56 1.90 15.08
N ASP A 23 20.77 1.29 13.92
CA ASP A 23 21.69 1.79 12.91
C ASP A 23 20.94 2.69 11.91
N THR A 24 21.21 3.98 11.96
CA THR A 24 20.61 5.00 11.09
C THR A 24 21.46 5.32 9.86
N ARG A 25 22.64 4.68 9.71
CA ARG A 25 23.52 4.91 8.57
C ARG A 25 22.81 4.49 7.29
N ARG A 26 22.59 5.47 6.41
CA ARG A 26 21.96 5.28 5.11
C ARG A 26 23.02 4.80 4.13
N GLY A 27 23.23 3.49 4.08
CA GLY A 27 23.97 2.83 2.99
C GLY A 27 22.94 2.17 2.08
N SER A 28 22.99 2.49 0.77
CA SER A 28 22.07 2.01 -0.27
C SER A 28 22.18 0.49 -0.52
N ASN A 29 22.04 -0.33 0.53
CA ASN A 29 22.36 -1.75 0.55
C ASN A 29 21.10 -2.64 0.48
N SER A 30 19.87 -2.10 0.55
CA SER A 30 18.65 -2.89 0.42
C SER A 30 17.70 -2.37 -0.66
N GLN A 31 17.05 -3.29 -1.38
CA GLN A 31 16.03 -3.00 -2.39
C GLN A 31 14.87 -2.14 -1.84
N LEU A 32 14.62 -2.24 -0.52
CA LEU A 32 13.56 -1.50 0.16
C LEU A 32 13.85 0.00 0.26
N GLU A 33 15.10 0.41 0.50
CA GLU A 33 15.43 1.83 0.57
C GLU A 33 15.22 2.54 -0.79
N VAL A 34 15.46 1.83 -1.89
CA VAL A 34 15.23 2.34 -3.25
C VAL A 34 13.75 2.46 -3.55
N ALA A 35 12.93 1.46 -3.19
CA ALA A 35 11.49 1.45 -3.44
C ALA A 35 10.75 2.65 -2.81
N LEU A 36 11.30 3.22 -1.74
CA LEU A 36 10.69 4.31 -0.98
C LEU A 36 11.09 5.71 -1.42
N LYS A 37 12.07 5.86 -2.32
CA LYS A 37 12.47 7.19 -2.84
C LYS A 37 11.29 7.94 -3.46
N ASN A 38 10.30 7.22 -3.99
CA ASN A 38 9.09 7.78 -4.61
C ASN A 38 7.87 7.82 -3.66
N LEU A 39 8.02 7.43 -2.40
CA LEU A 39 6.94 7.36 -1.40
C LEU A 39 7.22 8.22 -0.15
N GLY A 40 8.20 9.12 -0.22
CA GLY A 40 8.76 9.84 0.94
C GLY A 40 7.74 10.64 1.77
N ASP A 41 6.63 11.05 1.17
CA ASP A 41 5.58 11.82 1.85
C ASP A 41 4.78 10.97 2.86
N VAL A 42 4.68 9.66 2.61
CA VAL A 42 3.83 8.74 3.38
C VAL A 42 4.59 7.59 4.03
N VAL A 43 5.81 7.29 3.57
CA VAL A 43 6.69 6.27 4.17
C VAL A 43 8.01 6.90 4.58
N SER A 44 8.45 6.62 5.79
CA SER A 44 9.74 7.04 6.30
C SER A 44 10.56 5.86 6.76
N PHE A 45 11.68 5.60 6.08
CA PHE A 45 12.69 4.65 6.52
C PHE A 45 13.42 5.21 7.76
N LYS A 46 13.60 4.38 8.78
CA LYS A 46 14.21 4.79 10.07
C LYS A 46 15.60 4.21 10.32
N GLY A 47 16.02 3.24 9.53
CA GLY A 47 17.27 2.52 9.73
C GLY A 47 17.05 1.03 9.95
N TYR A 48 18.09 0.37 10.43
CA TYR A 48 18.09 -1.06 10.71
C TYR A 48 18.25 -1.33 12.21
N TYR A 49 17.54 -2.34 12.69
CA TYR A 49 17.74 -2.91 14.01
C TYR A 49 18.28 -4.33 13.83
N GLY A 50 19.60 -4.51 14.01
CA GLY A 50 20.30 -5.69 13.46
C GLY A 50 20.09 -5.76 11.94
N ASP A 51 19.63 -6.91 11.43
CA ASP A 51 19.34 -7.10 10.00
C ASP A 51 17.91 -6.66 9.60
N THR A 52 17.14 -6.12 10.54
CA THR A 52 15.73 -5.79 10.33
C THR A 52 15.53 -4.33 9.98
N ALA A 53 15.10 -4.06 8.74
CA ALA A 53 14.73 -2.72 8.30
C ALA A 53 13.45 -2.22 9.00
N LEU A 54 13.47 -0.98 9.49
CA LEU A 54 12.37 -0.32 10.18
C LEU A 54 11.75 0.80 9.33
N PHE A 55 10.42 0.81 9.26
CA PHE A 55 9.64 1.80 8.51
C PHE A 55 8.52 2.39 9.36
N VAL A 56 8.23 3.66 9.11
CA VAL A 56 7.00 4.31 9.59
C VAL A 56 6.12 4.60 8.39
N TYR A 57 4.90 4.09 8.41
CA TYR A 57 3.91 4.32 7.36
C TYR A 57 2.77 5.22 7.86
N LYS A 58 2.38 6.15 7.00
CA LYS A 58 1.41 7.21 7.26
C LYS A 58 0.45 7.41 6.08
N GLY A 59 0.32 6.45 5.17
CA GLY A 59 -0.63 6.60 4.06
C GLY A 59 -2.07 6.80 4.57
N GLN A 60 -2.81 7.65 3.89
CA GLN A 60 -4.23 7.93 4.14
C GLN A 60 -5.03 7.72 2.85
N TYR A 61 -6.32 7.44 3.02
CA TYR A 61 -7.33 7.43 1.95
C TYR A 61 -8.53 8.24 2.41
N LEU A 62 -9.30 8.76 1.45
CA LEU A 62 -10.61 9.34 1.74
C LEU A 62 -11.62 8.19 1.84
N ASP A 63 -12.24 8.03 3.01
CA ASP A 63 -13.21 6.96 3.21
C ASP A 63 -14.49 7.26 2.42
N PRO A 64 -14.96 6.36 1.53
CA PRO A 64 -16.12 6.63 0.70
C PRO A 64 -17.44 6.65 1.47
N VAL A 65 -17.47 6.13 2.70
CA VAL A 65 -18.66 6.10 3.56
C VAL A 65 -18.70 7.31 4.48
N THR A 66 -17.56 7.66 5.09
CA THR A 66 -17.50 8.75 6.08
C THR A 66 -17.01 10.08 5.52
N ASP A 67 -16.46 10.10 4.31
CA ASP A 67 -15.84 11.27 3.66
C ASP A 67 -14.73 11.91 4.50
N THR A 68 -14.02 11.10 5.29
CA THR A 68 -12.92 11.54 6.15
C THR A 68 -11.60 10.88 5.78
N GLU A 69 -10.50 11.63 5.92
CA GLU A 69 -9.17 11.07 5.76
C GLU A 69 -8.87 10.00 6.83
N THR A 70 -8.72 8.76 6.38
CA THR A 70 -8.51 7.59 7.23
C THR A 70 -7.16 6.96 6.93
N ARG A 71 -6.46 6.46 7.96
CA ARG A 71 -5.18 5.77 7.78
C ARG A 71 -5.39 4.38 7.21
N TYR A 72 -4.56 3.98 6.24
CA TYR A 72 -4.52 2.59 5.77
C TYR A 72 -4.06 1.62 6.87
N MET A 73 -3.14 2.06 7.72
CA MET A 73 -2.64 1.28 8.85
C MET A 73 -3.32 1.74 10.14
N PRO A 74 -3.94 0.84 10.92
CA PRO A 74 -4.55 1.22 12.19
C PRO A 74 -3.52 1.77 13.18
N ASP A 75 -3.94 2.68 14.04
CA ASP A 75 -3.11 3.25 15.11
C ASP A 75 -2.50 2.18 16.03
N ASN A 76 -1.31 2.44 16.59
CA ASN A 76 -0.58 1.52 17.46
C ASN A 76 -0.38 0.11 16.88
N THR A 77 -0.11 0.00 15.58
CA THR A 77 0.08 -1.28 14.89
C THR A 77 1.50 -1.40 14.38
N MET A 78 2.05 -2.59 14.51
CA MET A 78 3.33 -3.00 13.95
C MET A 78 3.14 -4.28 13.14
N ILE A 79 3.63 -4.30 11.90
CA ILE A 79 3.61 -5.46 11.01
C ILE A 79 5.04 -5.92 10.81
N LEU A 80 5.30 -7.19 11.11
CA LEU A 80 6.54 -7.87 10.80
C LEU A 80 6.30 -8.75 9.58
N GLY A 81 7.21 -8.70 8.63
CA GLY A 81 7.13 -9.52 7.42
C GLY A 81 8.46 -9.67 6.72
N ASN A 82 8.49 -10.54 5.72
CA ASN A 82 9.66 -10.79 4.90
C ASN A 82 9.44 -10.29 3.46
N THR A 83 10.42 -9.57 2.91
CA THR A 83 10.35 -9.07 1.52
C THR A 83 10.39 -10.17 0.46
N LYS A 84 10.88 -11.36 0.83
CA LYS A 84 10.85 -12.53 -0.04
C LYS A 84 9.42 -13.03 -0.28
N ASN A 85 8.50 -12.74 0.63
CA ASN A 85 7.10 -13.07 0.48
C ASN A 85 6.41 -12.02 -0.40
N ARG A 86 6.39 -12.27 -1.71
CA ARG A 86 5.81 -11.37 -2.71
C ARG A 86 4.38 -11.81 -3.01
N GLY A 87 3.42 -10.99 -2.60
CA GLY A 87 2.03 -11.13 -3.02
C GLY A 87 1.83 -10.81 -4.50
N LEU A 88 0.65 -11.17 -5.01
CA LEU A 88 0.22 -10.93 -6.37
C LEU A 88 -0.93 -9.93 -6.38
N ARG A 89 -0.96 -9.08 -7.40
CA ARG A 89 -2.18 -8.34 -7.75
C ARG A 89 -2.85 -9.10 -8.89
N THR A 90 -3.96 -9.75 -8.58
CA THR A 90 -4.78 -10.46 -9.56
C THR A 90 -5.88 -9.54 -10.06
N TYR A 91 -6.33 -9.78 -11.29
CA TYR A 91 -7.41 -9.03 -11.90
C TYR A 91 -8.48 -10.00 -12.39
N GLY A 92 -9.71 -9.81 -11.92
CA GLY A 92 -10.86 -10.50 -12.48
C GLY A 92 -11.15 -10.04 -13.91
N ALA A 93 -11.88 -10.87 -14.67
CA ALA A 93 -12.24 -10.54 -16.03
C ALA A 93 -13.17 -9.31 -16.09
N ILE A 94 -12.96 -8.44 -17.07
CA ILE A 94 -13.83 -7.30 -17.33
C ILE A 94 -15.17 -7.81 -17.87
N GLN A 95 -16.27 -7.28 -17.34
CA GLN A 95 -17.64 -7.71 -17.68
C GLN A 95 -18.40 -6.68 -18.55
N ASP A 96 -17.74 -5.59 -18.98
CA ASP A 96 -18.34 -4.62 -19.90
C ASP A 96 -18.63 -5.27 -21.25
N GLU A 97 -19.84 -5.06 -21.78
CA GLU A 97 -20.26 -5.68 -23.04
C GLU A 97 -19.40 -5.23 -24.22
N ASP A 98 -18.95 -3.98 -24.26
CA ASP A 98 -18.10 -3.51 -25.36
C ASP A 98 -16.70 -4.09 -25.26
N ALA A 99 -16.17 -4.26 -24.04
CA ALA A 99 -14.92 -4.98 -23.82
C ALA A 99 -15.03 -6.44 -24.30
N LEU A 100 -16.15 -7.12 -24.01
CA LEU A 100 -16.40 -8.49 -24.46
C LEU A 100 -16.53 -8.59 -25.99
N LYS A 101 -17.19 -7.62 -26.63
CA LYS A 101 -17.29 -7.53 -28.11
C LYS A 101 -15.93 -7.30 -28.77
N GLU A 102 -15.06 -6.54 -28.12
CA GLU A 102 -13.67 -6.31 -28.55
C GLU A 102 -12.75 -7.51 -28.24
N GLY A 103 -13.25 -8.53 -27.55
CA GLY A 103 -12.46 -9.69 -27.11
C GLY A 103 -11.52 -9.40 -25.95
N ILE A 104 -11.73 -8.30 -25.23
CA ILE A 104 -10.91 -7.85 -24.10
C ILE A 104 -11.57 -8.32 -22.79
N SER A 105 -11.30 -9.56 -22.40
CA SER A 105 -11.71 -10.10 -21.10
C SER A 105 -10.64 -9.97 -20.02
N GLU A 106 -9.36 -9.91 -20.40
CA GLU A 106 -8.22 -9.87 -19.49
C GLU A 106 -7.49 -8.53 -19.56
N ALA A 107 -7.80 -7.63 -18.62
CA ALA A 107 -7.14 -6.34 -18.55
C ALA A 107 -6.95 -5.87 -17.10
N THR A 108 -5.88 -5.13 -16.85
CA THR A 108 -5.70 -4.47 -15.54
C THR A 108 -6.65 -3.29 -15.38
N ARG A 109 -6.95 -2.59 -16.48
CA ARG A 109 -7.92 -1.48 -16.56
C ARG A 109 -8.51 -1.44 -17.97
N TYR A 110 -9.81 -1.17 -18.07
CA TYR A 110 -10.50 -0.94 -19.33
C TYR A 110 -11.07 0.49 -19.35
N PRO A 111 -10.40 1.45 -20.01
CA PRO A 111 -10.91 2.80 -20.19
C PRO A 111 -11.92 2.86 -21.34
N LYS A 112 -13.03 3.55 -21.12
CA LYS A 112 -14.11 3.73 -22.09
C LYS A 112 -14.57 5.18 -22.08
N VAL A 113 -14.85 5.70 -23.26
CA VAL A 113 -15.38 7.06 -23.47
C VAL A 113 -16.58 6.96 -24.39
N TRP A 114 -17.68 7.63 -24.04
CA TRP A 114 -18.86 7.71 -24.90
C TRP A 114 -19.55 9.05 -24.73
N THR A 115 -20.25 9.48 -25.78
CA THR A 115 -21.05 10.70 -25.76
C THR A 115 -22.52 10.31 -25.80
N THR A 116 -23.27 10.74 -24.78
CA THR A 116 -24.74 10.66 -24.79
C THR A 116 -25.25 11.87 -25.56
N THR A 117 -25.81 11.64 -26.75
CA THR A 117 -26.33 12.69 -27.63
C THR A 117 -27.77 13.05 -27.23
N GLY A 118 -28.09 14.34 -27.15
CA GLY A 118 -29.39 14.86 -26.71
C GLY A 118 -29.26 16.30 -26.21
N ASP A 119 -30.27 16.79 -25.47
CA ASP A 119 -30.26 18.10 -24.83
C ASP A 119 -30.29 17.94 -23.29
N PRO A 120 -29.15 18.00 -22.57
CA PRO A 120 -27.81 18.31 -23.06
C PRO A 120 -27.02 17.08 -23.53
N ALA A 121 -26.12 17.29 -24.50
CA ALA A 121 -25.15 16.28 -24.89
C ALA A 121 -24.02 16.22 -23.86
N VAL A 122 -23.69 15.01 -23.38
CA VAL A 122 -22.67 14.82 -22.32
C VAL A 122 -21.71 13.72 -22.73
N THR A 123 -20.41 14.04 -22.70
CA THR A 123 -19.33 13.06 -22.85
C THR A 123 -18.92 12.53 -21.49
N GLN A 124 -18.88 11.22 -21.36
CA GLN A 124 -18.53 10.51 -20.15
C GLN A 124 -17.27 9.67 -20.37
N THR A 125 -16.52 9.48 -19.30
CA THR A 125 -15.36 8.58 -19.28
C THR A 125 -15.51 7.65 -18.09
N MET A 126 -15.23 6.37 -18.29
CA MET A 126 -15.26 5.36 -17.24
C MET A 126 -14.01 4.50 -17.37
N THR A 127 -13.45 4.06 -16.24
CA THR A 127 -12.40 3.03 -16.24
C THR A 127 -12.85 1.90 -15.34
N GLN A 128 -12.99 0.71 -15.90
CA GLN A 128 -13.31 -0.50 -15.13
C GLN A 128 -12.05 -1.27 -14.78
N SER A 129 -12.05 -1.88 -13.60
CA SER A 129 -10.98 -2.75 -13.10
C SER A 129 -11.54 -3.64 -12.00
N ALA A 130 -11.06 -4.88 -11.90
CA ALA A 130 -11.45 -5.82 -10.85
C ALA A 130 -10.22 -6.35 -10.09
N PRO A 131 -9.48 -5.48 -9.37
CA PRO A 131 -8.25 -5.89 -8.69
C PRO A 131 -8.52 -6.63 -7.38
N ALA A 132 -7.75 -7.68 -7.10
CA ALA A 132 -7.65 -8.31 -5.80
C ALA A 132 -6.18 -8.49 -5.41
N MET A 133 -5.83 -8.16 -4.17
CA MET A 133 -4.49 -8.39 -3.63
C MET A 133 -4.45 -9.74 -2.95
N VAL A 134 -3.59 -10.63 -3.42
CA VAL A 134 -3.46 -12.00 -2.90
C VAL A 134 -2.09 -12.18 -2.28
N LEU A 135 -2.06 -12.66 -1.04
CA LEU A 135 -0.82 -13.08 -0.39
C LEU A 135 -0.48 -14.50 -0.84
N THR A 136 0.78 -14.73 -1.18
CA THR A 136 1.28 -16.07 -1.54
C THR A 136 1.48 -16.93 -0.30
N ASP A 137 1.88 -16.33 0.82
CA ASP A 137 1.90 -16.94 2.15
C ASP A 137 1.38 -15.92 3.17
N ALA A 138 0.22 -16.17 3.78
CA ALA A 138 -0.34 -15.26 4.79
C ALA A 138 0.37 -15.39 6.15
N ASP A 139 0.92 -16.56 6.46
CA ASP A 139 1.52 -16.88 7.76
C ASP A 139 2.91 -16.26 7.94
N ALA A 140 3.53 -15.83 6.84
CA ALA A 140 4.78 -15.07 6.85
C ALA A 140 4.63 -13.60 7.31
N PHE A 141 3.44 -13.19 7.77
CA PHE A 141 3.20 -11.88 8.37
C PHE A 141 2.69 -12.00 9.81
N VAL A 142 3.25 -11.17 10.70
CA VAL A 142 2.80 -11.06 12.09
C VAL A 142 2.36 -9.63 12.34
N VAL A 143 1.16 -9.47 12.87
CA VAL A 143 0.60 -8.16 13.25
C VAL A 143 0.54 -8.05 14.76
N VAL A 144 1.13 -7.00 15.31
CA VAL A 144 1.16 -6.70 16.73
C VAL A 144 0.45 -5.38 16.99
N LYS A 145 -0.55 -5.41 17.88
CA LYS A 145 -1.19 -4.21 18.42
C LYS A 145 -0.47 -3.81 19.71
N ILE A 146 0.04 -2.59 19.75
CA ILE A 146 0.76 -2.04 20.90
C ILE A 146 -0.25 -1.35 21.82
N ALA A 147 -0.14 -1.61 23.13
CA ALA A 147 -0.91 -0.97 24.18
C ALA A 147 -0.26 0.34 24.65
#